data_AF-A0A1M4X4D3-F1
#
_entry.id   AF-A0A1M4X4D3-F1
#
_cell.length_a   1.000
_cell.length_b   1.000
_cell.length_c   1.000
_cell.angle_alpha   90.00
_cell.angle_beta   90.00
_cell.angle_gamma   90.00
#
_symmetry.space_group_name_H-M   'P 1'
#
loop_
_entity.id
_entity.type
_entity.pdbx_description
1 polymer ?
#
loop_
_entity_poly.entity_id
_entity_poly.type
_entity_poly.pdbx_seq_one_letter_code
_entity_poly.pdbx_strand_id
1 'polypeptide(L)' 'MIEEYEKQRRKQVAGMRSILDYGMGVLFIIIGGYFLLYEALDMNIFRQKPSAIDKFAGVLFLIYGLWRIYRGYKKNYFR' A
#
# COMPACT_ATOMS: atom_id res chain seq x y z
N MET A 1 -31.35 20.87 -5.19
CA MET A 1 -30.30 21.66 -4.49
C MET A 1 -29.61 20.86 -3.38
N ILE A 2 -30.31 20.38 -2.34
CA ILE A 2 -29.67 19.65 -1.21
C ILE A 2 -29.11 18.27 -1.63
N GLU A 3 -29.83 17.51 -2.46
CA GLU A 3 -29.38 16.18 -2.91
C GLU A 3 -28.12 16.20 -3.80
N GLU A 4 -27.92 17.25 -4.60
CA GLU A 4 -26.73 17.39 -5.46
C GLU A 4 -25.47 17.69 -4.64
N TYR A 5 -25.60 18.51 -3.60
CA TYR A 5 -24.52 18.80 -2.66
C TYR A 5 -24.10 17.54 -1.88
N GLU A 6 -25.04 16.71 -1.45
CA GLU A 6 -24.71 15.44 -0.81
C GLU A 6 -24.06 14.43 -1.76
N LYS A 7 -24.48 14.40 -3.03
CA LYS A 7 -23.88 13.53 -4.06
C LYS A 7 -22.43 13.91 -4.35
N GLN A 8 -22.11 15.20 -4.45
CA GLN A 8 -20.74 15.67 -4.67
C GLN A 8 -19.84 15.38 -3.46
N ARG A 9 -20.34 15.58 -2.23
CA ARG A 9 -19.61 15.23 -1.00
C ARG A 9 -19.33 13.73 -0.91
N ARG A 10 -20.33 12.87 -1.22
CA ARG A 10 -20.14 11.41 -1.24
C ARG A 10 -19.12 10.96 -2.29
N LYS A 11 -19.08 11.59 -3.47
CA LYS A 11 -18.06 11.33 -4.50
C LYS A 11 -16.64 11.71 -4.04
N GLN A 12 -16.47 12.87 -3.42
CA GLN A 12 -15.15 13.31 -2.90
C GLN A 12 -14.64 12.39 -1.78
N VAL A 13 -15.51 12.03 -0.83
CA VAL A 13 -15.14 11.13 0.28
C VAL A 13 -14.83 9.72 -0.22
N ALA A 14 -15.56 9.22 -1.22
CA ALA A 14 -15.29 7.93 -1.84
C ALA A 14 -13.95 7.89 -2.60
N GLY A 15 -13.63 8.94 -3.36
CA GLY A 15 -12.34 9.06 -4.06
C GLY A 15 -11.15 9.19 -3.11
N MET A 16 -11.31 9.94 -2.02
CA MET A 16 -10.25 10.09 -1.02
C MET A 16 -9.97 8.76 -0.28
N ARG A 17 -11.03 7.99 -0.01
CA ARG A 17 -10.89 6.67 0.65
C ARG A 17 -10.26 5.62 -0.29
N SER A 18 -10.51 5.69 -1.59
CA SER A 18 -9.86 4.79 -2.57
C SER A 18 -8.38 5.11 -2.76
N ILE A 19 -7.99 6.39 -2.79
CA ILE A 19 -6.59 6.83 -2.84
C ILE A 19 -5.83 6.39 -1.60
N LEU A 20 -6.43 6.49 -0.41
CA LEU A 20 -5.81 6.00 0.82
C LEU A 20 -5.61 4.49 0.81
N ASP A 21 -6.56 3.71 0.28
CA ASP A 21 -6.41 2.25 0.19
C ASP A 21 -5.31 1.83 -0.80
N TYR A 22 -5.20 2.52 -1.94
CA TYR A 22 -4.11 2.33 -2.90
C TYR A 22 -2.75 2.77 -2.35
N GLY A 23 -2.70 3.95 -1.74
CA GLY A 23 -1.49 4.52 -1.15
C GLY A 23 -0.92 3.60 -0.06
N MET A 24 -1.78 3.07 0.82
CA MET A 24 -1.33 2.12 1.84
C MET A 24 -0.80 0.82 1.23
N GLY A 25 -1.45 0.28 0.18
CA GLY A 25 -0.96 -0.91 -0.52
C GLY A 25 0.42 -0.69 -1.15
N VAL A 26 0.62 0.45 -1.81
CA VAL A 26 1.91 0.85 -2.39
C VAL A 26 2.98 1.04 -1.31
N LEU A 27 2.64 1.67 -0.18
CA LEU A 27 3.56 1.82 0.94
C LEU A 27 4.04 0.47 1.47
N PHE A 28 3.13 -0.50 1.66
CA PHE A 28 3.52 -1.86 2.08
C PHE A 28 4.41 -2.55 1.06
N ILE A 29 4.20 -2.33 -0.24
CA ILE A 29 5.08 -2.88 -1.28
C ILE A 29 6.47 -2.25 -1.21
N ILE A 30 6.57 -0.92 -1.06
CA ILE A 30 7.85 -0.22 -0.97
C ILE A 30 8.63 -0.68 0.27
N ILE A 31 7.95 -0.79 1.43
CA ILE A 31 8.56 -1.26 2.67
C ILE A 31 9.00 -2.72 2.53
N GLY A 32 8.15 -3.59 2.00
CA GLY A 32 8.48 -5.00 1.78
C GLY A 32 9.64 -5.20 0.80
N GLY A 33 9.66 -4.41 -0.28
CA GLY A 33 10.76 -4.39 -1.25
C GLY A 33 12.07 -3.89 -0.64
N TYR A 34 12.01 -2.84 0.19
CA TYR A 34 13.17 -2.37 0.95
C TYR A 34 13.73 -3.48 1.84
N PHE A 35 12.89 -4.19 2.59
CA PHE A 35 13.30 -5.33 3.43
C PHE A 35 13.88 -6.52 2.66
N LEU A 36 13.69 -6.62 1.34
CA LEU A 36 14.33 -7.66 0.52
C LEU A 36 15.59 -7.17 -0.17
N LEU A 37 15.65 -5.89 -0.53
CA LEU A 37 16.74 -5.31 -1.31
C LEU A 37 17.81 -4.63 -0.45
N TYR A 38 17.54 -4.30 0.81
CA TYR A 38 18.53 -3.59 1.65
C TYR A 38 19.82 -4.40 1.87
N GLU A 39 19.71 -5.73 1.98
CA GLU A 39 20.87 -6.62 2.05
C GLU A 39 21.63 -6.67 0.71
N ALA A 40 20.91 -6.73 -0.41
CA ALA A 40 21.52 -6.80 -1.74
C ALA A 40 22.18 -5.47 -2.15
N LEU A 41 21.68 -4.34 -1.67
CA LEU A 41 22.18 -3.00 -1.98
C LEU A 41 23.15 -2.45 -0.91
N ASP A 42 23.48 -3.25 0.11
CA ASP A 42 24.23 -2.83 1.32
C ASP A 42 23.72 -1.50 1.91
N MET A 43 22.42 -1.25 1.76
CA MET A 43 21.73 -0.08 2.31
C MET A 43 21.41 -0.36 3.78
N ASN A 44 22.47 -0.50 4.59
CA ASN A 44 22.37 -0.71 6.02
C ASN A 44 22.06 0.61 6.75
N ILE A 45 20.88 1.19 6.49
CA ILE A 45 20.41 2.41 7.17
C ILE A 45 20.40 2.21 8.70
N PHE A 46 20.06 1.01 9.16
CA PHE A 46 19.95 0.69 10.58
C PHE A 46 21.15 -0.07 11.18
N ARG A 47 22.21 -0.34 10.39
CA ARG A 47 23.40 -1.12 10.84
C ARG A 47 23.05 -2.43 11.56
N GLN A 48 21.95 -3.08 11.17
CA GLN A 48 21.55 -4.37 11.73
C GLN A 48 21.91 -5.50 10.77
N LYS A 49 22.35 -6.64 11.32
CA LYS A 49 22.63 -7.81 10.49
C LYS A 49 21.34 -8.27 9.81
N PRO A 50 21.36 -8.54 8.50
CA PRO A 50 20.20 -9.08 7.82
C PRO A 50 19.75 -10.39 8.47
N SER A 51 18.53 -10.42 8.99
CA SER A 51 17.95 -11.62 9.58
C SER A 51 17.05 -12.31 8.56
N ALA A 52 16.97 -13.64 8.63
CA ALA A 52 15.97 -14.41 7.89
C ALA A 52 14.53 -13.93 8.18
N ILE A 53 14.31 -13.35 9.36
CA ILE A 53 13.05 -12.76 9.79
C ILE A 53 12.71 -11.50 8.98
N ASP A 54 13.71 -10.66 8.67
CA ASP A 54 13.53 -9.43 7.89
C ASP A 54 13.11 -9.75 6.46
N LYS A 55 13.74 -10.77 5.85
CA LYS A 55 13.34 -11.30 4.53
C LYS A 55 11.92 -11.84 4.56
N PHE A 56 11.58 -12.64 5.57
CA PHE A 56 10.23 -13.21 5.70
C PHE A 56 9.17 -12.11 5.88
N ALA A 57 9.45 -11.11 6.70
CA ALA A 57 8.61 -9.94 6.88
C ALA A 57 8.46 -9.15 5.57
N GLY A 58 9.55 -8.95 4.83
CA GLY A 58 9.53 -8.31 3.51
C GLY A 58 8.62 -9.02 2.51
N VAL A 59 8.72 -10.35 2.42
CA VAL A 59 7.83 -11.18 1.57
C VAL A 59 6.37 -11.04 2.01
N LEU A 60 6.08 -11.10 3.32
CA LEU A 60 4.72 -10.93 3.84
C LEU A 60 4.14 -9.56 3.50
N PHE A 61 4.95 -8.48 3.65
CA PHE A 61 4.52 -7.13 3.31
C PHE A 61 4.27 -6.95 1.81
N LEU A 62 5.07 -7.57 0.95
CA LEU A 62 4.82 -7.58 -0.48
C LEU A 62 3.51 -8.30 -0.83
N ILE A 63 3.28 -9.50 -0.29
CA ILE A 63 2.05 -10.28 -0.54
C ILE A 63 0.83 -9.50 -0.04
N TYR A 64 0.90 -8.93 1.16
CA TYR A 64 -0.18 -8.14 1.74
C TYR A 64 -0.45 -6.85 0.94
N GLY A 65 0.61 -6.14 0.55
CA GLY A 65 0.53 -4.93 -0.28
C GLY A 65 -0.10 -5.22 -1.64
N LEU A 66 0.34 -6.29 -2.32
CA LEU A 66 -0.24 -6.76 -3.58
C LEU A 66 -1.71 -7.13 -3.43
N TRP A 67 -2.08 -7.87 -2.39
CA TRP A 67 -3.48 -8.20 -2.10
C TRP A 67 -4.32 -6.95 -1.84
N ARG A 68 -3.76 -5.95 -1.15
CA ARG A 68 -4.45 -4.69 -0.86
C ARG A 68 -4.66 -3.85 -2.12
N ILE A 69 -3.69 -3.81 -3.02
CA ILE A 69 -3.82 -3.19 -4.35
C ILE A 69 -4.84 -3.95 -5.20
N TYR A 70 -4.80 -5.29 -5.23
CA TYR A 70 -5.77 -6.11 -5.94
C TYR A 70 -7.20 -5.87 -5.45
N ARG A 71 -7.40 -5.80 -4.13
CA ARG A 71 -8.68 -5.45 -3.51
C ARG A 71 -9.11 -4.02 -3.90
N GLY A 72 -8.17 -3.08 -3.98
CA GLY A 72 -8.40 -1.72 -4.45
C GLY A 72 -8.83 -1.67 -5.92
N TYR A 73 -8.16 -2.44 -6.79
CA TYR A 73 -8.45 -2.52 -8.22
C TYR A 73 -9.81 -3.15 -8.51
N LYS A 74 -10.17 -4.22 -7.79
CA LYS A 74 -11.48 -4.87 -7.93
C LYS A 74 -12.63 -3.95 -7.49
N LYS A 75 -12.38 -3.02 -6.57
CA LYS A 75 -13.29 -1.89 -6.31
C LYS A 75 -13.06 -0.82 -7.39
N ASN A 76 -13.50 -1.11 -8.61
CA ASN A 76 -13.69 -0.09 -9.63
C ASN A 76 -14.73 0.94 -9.12
N TYR A 77 -14.25 1.94 -8.38
CA TYR A 77 -14.98 3.14 -7.98
C TYR A 77 -15.27 4.06 -9.19
N PHE A 78 -14.76 3.71 -10.38
CA PHE A 78 -14.92 4.42 -11.64
C PHE A 78 -15.95 3.76 -12.58
N ARG A 79 -17.06 3.26 -12.04
CA ARG A 79 -18.32 3.16 -12.80
C ARG A 79 -19.33 4.12 -12.20
#